data_AF-A0A534IC62-F1
#
_entry.id   AF-A0A534IC62-F1
#
_cell.length_a   1.000
_cell.length_b   1.000
_cell.length_c   1.000
_cell.angle_alpha   90.00
_cell.angle_beta   90.00
_cell.angle_gamma   90.00
#
_symmetry.space_group_name_H-M   'P 1'
#
loop_
_entity.id
_entity.type
_entity.pdbx_description
1 polymer ?
#
loop_
_entity_poly.entity_id
_entity_poly.type
_entity_poly.pdbx_seq_one_letter_code
_entity_poly.pdbx_strand_id
1 'polypeptide(L)' 'LQVRTLIVWGTDDIYFPVKWSRWLADTIPGTRRRVELEGARIFFPEERSAEFNRELRAHWSV' A
#
# COMPACT_ATOMS: atom_id res chain seq x y z
N LEU A 1 -9.87 4.87 14.60
CA LEU A 1 -8.44 4.59 14.31
C LEU A 1 -7.80 5.84 13.72
N GLN A 2 -7.05 6.61 14.53
CA GLN A 2 -6.35 7.84 14.10
C GLN A 2 -4.83 7.62 13.93
N VAL A 3 -4.40 6.37 13.88
CA VAL A 3 -3.00 5.99 13.71
C VAL A 3 -2.61 6.22 12.25
N ARG A 4 -1.40 6.76 12.03
CA ARG A 4 -0.90 6.97 10.67
C ARG A 4 -0.90 5.64 9.90
N THR A 5 -1.51 5.62 8.72
CA THR A 5 -1.64 4.41 7.90
C THR A 5 -1.09 4.65 6.49
N LEU A 6 -0.20 3.74 6.07
CA LEU A 6 0.26 3.58 4.70
C LEU A 6 -0.45 2.36 4.10
N ILE A 7 -1.00 2.52 2.90
CA ILE A 7 -1.55 1.42 2.10
C ILE A 7 -0.68 1.27 0.86
N VAL A 8 -0.08 0.09 0.67
CA VAL A 8 0.64 -0.27 -0.57
C VAL A 8 -0.06 -1.48 -1.19
N TRP A 9 -0.31 -1.44 -2.50
CA TRP A 9 -1.18 -2.40 -3.16
C TRP A 9 -0.62 -2.82 -4.53
N GLY A 10 -0.56 -4.13 -4.81
CA GLY A 10 -0.24 -4.64 -6.14
C GLY A 10 -1.46 -4.60 -7.07
N THR A 11 -1.28 -4.29 -8.35
CA THR A 11 -2.40 -4.17 -9.31
C THR A 11 -2.70 -5.45 -10.10
N ASP A 12 -1.83 -6.46 -10.06
CA ASP A 12 -1.97 -7.73 -10.80
C ASP A 12 -2.31 -8.91 -9.88
N ASP A 13 -2.89 -8.64 -8.70
CA ASP A 13 -3.26 -9.68 -7.76
C ASP A 13 -4.70 -10.17 -7.95
N ILE A 14 -4.87 -11.48 -8.17
CA ILE A 14 -6.18 -12.10 -8.41
C ILE A 14 -7.04 -12.21 -7.14
N TYR A 15 -6.42 -12.23 -5.95
CA TYR A 15 -7.12 -12.37 -4.67
C TYR A 15 -7.47 -11.02 -4.07
N PHE A 16 -6.68 -9.98 -4.38
CA PHE A 16 -6.80 -8.65 -3.81
C PHE A 16 -7.08 -7.56 -4.86
N PRO A 17 -8.31 -7.48 -5.41
CA PRO A 17 -8.68 -6.44 -6.36
C PRO A 17 -8.38 -5.01 -5.87
N VAL A 18 -7.88 -4.15 -6.76
CA VAL A 18 -7.48 -2.76 -6.47
C VAL A 18 -8.58 -1.94 -5.77
N LYS A 19 -9.87 -2.23 -6.02
CA LYS A 19 -10.99 -1.55 -5.35
C LYS A 19 -10.90 -1.59 -3.83
N TRP A 20 -10.31 -2.63 -3.25
CA TRP A 20 -10.17 -2.76 -1.79
C TRP A 20 -9.18 -1.78 -1.21
N SER A 21 -8.08 -1.49 -1.91
CA SER A 21 -7.15 -0.43 -1.48
C SER A 21 -7.81 0.95 -1.44
N ARG A 22 -8.75 1.23 -2.36
CA ARG A 22 -9.52 2.49 -2.39
C ARG A 22 -10.47 2.54 -1.20
N TRP A 23 -11.25 1.48 -1.01
CA TRP A 23 -12.13 1.34 0.14
C TRP A 23 -11.39 1.48 1.48
N LEU A 24 -10.21 0.87 1.64
CA LEU A 24 -9.39 1.01 2.85
C LEU A 24 -8.94 2.45 3.07
N ALA A 25 -8.49 3.15 2.02
CA ALA A 25 -8.06 4.53 2.11
C ALA A 25 -9.21 5.47 2.53
N ASP A 26 -10.41 5.25 1.98
CA ASP A 26 -11.61 6.02 2.32
C ASP A 26 -12.13 5.69 3.73
N THR A 27 -11.93 4.45 4.19
CA THR A 27 -12.50 3.95 5.46
C THR A 27 -11.59 4.22 6.66
N ILE A 28 -10.27 4.24 6.49
CA ILE A 28 -9.31 4.45 7.59
C ILE A 28 -9.00 5.95 7.68
N PRO A 29 -9.47 6.68 8.72
CA PRO A 29 -9.23 8.13 8.84
C PRO A 29 -7.74 8.49 8.98
N GLY A 30 -6.95 7.55 9.48
CA GLY A 30 -5.50 7.66 9.63
C GLY A 30 -4.70 7.51 8.34
N THR A 31 -5.34 7.21 7.20
CA THR A 31 -4.65 7.08 5.91
C THR A 31 -3.93 8.38 5.57
N ARG A 32 -2.63 8.27 5.30
CA ARG A 32 -1.81 9.40 4.79
C ARG A 32 -1.37 9.19 3.36
N ARG A 33 -1.23 7.94 2.95
CA ARG A 33 -0.80 7.61 1.61
C ARG A 33 -1.35 6.25 1.19
N ARG A 34 -1.76 6.20 -0.07
CA ARG A 34 -2.11 4.98 -0.79
C ARG A 34 -1.25 4.92 -2.04
N VAL A 35 -0.57 3.80 -2.26
CA VAL A 35 0.34 3.58 -3.38
C VAL A 35 -0.06 2.30 -4.10
N GLU A 36 -0.17 2.38 -5.41
CA GLU A 36 -0.34 1.22 -6.29
C GLU A 36 1.02 0.87 -6.90
N LEU A 37 1.40 -0.40 -6.84
CA LEU A 37 2.57 -0.96 -7.52
C LEU A 37 2.07 -1.68 -8.76
N GLU A 38 2.20 -1.01 -9.91
CA GLU A 38 1.69 -1.52 -11.19
C GLU A 38 2.34 -2.86 -11.55
N GLY A 39 1.52 -3.87 -11.83
CA GLY A 39 1.97 -5.22 -12.17
C GLY A 39 2.42 -6.08 -10.99
N ALA A 40 2.36 -5.56 -9.76
CA ALA A 40 2.77 -6.32 -8.58
C ALA A 40 1.65 -7.25 -8.07
N ARG A 41 2.04 -8.36 -7.44
CA ARG A 41 1.16 -9.32 -6.77
C ARG A 41 1.41 -9.33 -5.26
N ILE A 42 0.78 -10.22 -4.51
CA ILE A 42 0.84 -10.25 -3.03
C ILE A 42 2.26 -10.27 -2.43
N PHE A 43 3.25 -10.83 -3.15
CA PHE A 43 4.64 -10.92 -2.68
C PHE A 43 5.53 -9.75 -3.09
N PHE A 44 4.95 -8.63 -3.55
CA PHE A 44 5.71 -7.40 -3.88
C PHE A 44 6.66 -6.91 -2.77
N PRO A 45 6.43 -7.14 -1.45
CA PRO A 45 7.40 -6.74 -0.45
C PRO A 45 8.77 -7.44 -0.62
N GLU A 46 8.77 -8.68 -1.11
CA GLU A 46 9.97 -9.46 -1.39
C GLU A 46 10.48 -9.17 -2.82
N GLU A 47 9.59 -9.33 -3.82
CA GLU A 47 9.91 -9.23 -5.24
C GLU A 47 10.34 -7.81 -5.67
N ARG A 48 9.81 -6.78 -5.00
CA ARG A 48 10.01 -5.35 -5.30
C ARG A 48 10.39 -4.56 -4.05
N SER A 49 11.19 -5.18 -3.19
CA SER A 49 11.58 -4.64 -1.88
C SER A 49 12.14 -3.21 -1.94
N ALA A 50 12.90 -2.84 -2.97
CA ALA A 50 13.44 -1.48 -3.11
C ALA A 50 12.33 -0.42 -3.22
N GLU A 51 11.28 -0.71 -3.98
CA GLU A 51 10.15 0.20 -4.20
C GLU A 51 9.26 0.28 -2.97
N PHE A 52 8.94 -0.87 -2.37
CA PHE A 52 8.17 -0.94 -1.13
C PHE A 52 8.90 -0.24 0.03
N ASN A 53 10.21 -0.49 0.19
CA ASN A 53 11.00 0.10 1.28
C ASN A 53 11.16 1.62 1.16
N ARG A 54 11.08 2.18 -0.05
CA ARG A 54 11.06 3.64 -0.23
C ARG A 54 9.80 4.25 0.41
N GLU A 55 8.65 3.66 0.12
CA GLU A 55 7.36 4.08 0.68
C GLU A 55 7.30 3.89 2.20
N LEU A 56 7.83 2.76 2.65
CA LEU A 56 7.86 2.39 4.06
C LEU A 56 8.76 3.34 4.88
N ARG A 57 9.96 3.66 4.40
CA ARG A 57 10.83 4.65 5.07
C ARG A 57 10.19 6.03 5.10
N ALA A 58 9.61 6.47 3.98
CA ALA A 58 8.91 7.75 3.91
C ALA A 58 7.74 7.84 4.92
N HIS A 59 7.06 6.74 5.20
CA HIS A 59 6.00 6.69 6.20
C HIS A 59 6.50 6.86 7.65
N TRP A 60 7.69 6.36 7.95
CA TRP A 60 8.30 6.43 9.28
C TRP A 60 9.11 7.70 9.55
N SER A 61 9.58 8.40 8.51
CA SER A 61 10.42 9.60 8.66
C SER A 61 9.65 10.89 9.01
N VAL A 62 8.43 10.80 9.54
CA VAL A 62 7.53 11.94 9.81
C VAL A 62 6.81 11.81 11.14
#